data_AF-X1I2A5-F1
#
_entry.id   AF-X1I2A5-F1
#
_cell.length_a   1.000
_cell.length_b   1.000
_cell.length_c   1.000
_cell.angle_alpha   90.00
_cell.angle_beta   90.00
_cell.angle_gamma   90.00
#
_symmetry.space_group_name_H-M   'P 1'
#
loop_
_entity.id
_entity.type
_entity.pdbx_description
1 polymer ?
#
loop_
_entity_poly.entity_id
_entity_poly.type
_entity_poly.pdbx_seq_one_letter_code
_entity_poly.pdbx_strand_id
1 'polypeptide(L)'
;AHIKSVAGPTLADDSDYTAAAAATGPHHDIDLYVNIKQAIKAAIAADTTDQTQRTITNLGLDNVVALSVSIGVAPSSESAWTGKAFLKINGPKKGICKMLDVQSAAIKVPSFVPTSARSVTFVNLNIEKAYDELGSVLNLFSPQTAAIMYMPLLPDSPDGQPGVQIKRDIISHLGSEILVAQSINKPFSNTGDARPTESFVALSTSNRSALEKSLSLLHSKLIAPNNPDARQQFLGHTLYLIDLLGFIPAFSPGGTTPMQTSIFDWKSEIGNRQLAIDDTSMPQGPKMAFTITDTHLIFGTESTV
;
A
#
# COMPACT_ATOMS: atom_id res chain seq x y z
N ALA A 1 -38.24 -3.31 -3.39
CA ALA A 1 -39.06 -4.42 -3.90
C ALA A 1 -38.52 -5.73 -3.31
N HIS A 2 -39.35 -6.52 -2.63
CA HIS A 2 -38.92 -7.79 -2.03
C HIS A 2 -39.23 -8.94 -2.98
N ILE A 3 -38.21 -9.64 -3.47
CA ILE A 3 -38.38 -10.89 -4.21
C ILE A 3 -38.46 -12.01 -3.17
N LYS A 4 -39.66 -12.56 -2.95
CA LYS A 4 -39.88 -13.77 -2.15
C LYS A 4 -39.86 -14.98 -3.06
N SER A 5 -38.94 -15.92 -2.79
CA SER A 5 -39.12 -17.31 -3.23
C SER A 5 -40.24 -17.94 -2.39
N VAL A 6 -41.05 -18.80 -2.98
CA VAL A 6 -42.37 -19.28 -2.48
C VAL A 6 -42.33 -19.97 -1.10
N ALA A 7 -41.17 -20.27 -0.52
CA ALA A 7 -41.06 -20.80 0.84
C ALA A 7 -39.73 -20.50 1.59
N GLY A 8 -38.91 -19.55 1.11
CA GLY A 8 -37.59 -19.27 1.68
C GLY A 8 -37.55 -18.02 2.57
N PRO A 9 -36.66 -17.96 3.59
CA PRO A 9 -36.38 -16.72 4.30
C PRO A 9 -35.85 -15.68 3.30
N THR A 10 -36.30 -14.43 3.45
CA THR A 10 -35.80 -13.31 2.67
C THR A 10 -34.46 -12.83 3.24
N LEU A 11 -33.72 -12.04 2.46
CA LEU A 11 -32.51 -11.36 2.95
C LEU A 11 -32.82 -10.49 4.19
N ALA A 12 -34.03 -9.92 4.26
CA ALA A 12 -34.46 -9.12 5.41
C ALA A 12 -34.66 -9.95 6.68
N ASP A 13 -34.86 -11.27 6.54
CA ASP A 13 -34.97 -12.20 7.67
C ASP A 13 -33.59 -12.66 8.17
N ASP A 14 -32.51 -12.32 7.46
CA ASP A 14 -31.14 -12.64 7.86
C ASP A 14 -30.65 -11.65 8.95
N SER A 15 -30.27 -12.19 10.10
CA SER A 15 -29.81 -11.40 11.25
C SER A 15 -28.45 -10.74 11.01
N ASP A 16 -27.61 -11.31 10.13
CA ASP A 16 -26.35 -10.71 9.72
C ASP A 16 -26.59 -9.52 8.77
N TYR A 17 -27.58 -9.63 7.87
CA TYR A 17 -28.01 -8.51 7.02
C TYR A 17 -28.56 -7.33 7.85
N THR A 18 -29.54 -7.59 8.71
CA THR A 18 -30.17 -6.54 9.54
C THR A 18 -29.15 -5.84 10.45
N ALA A 19 -28.24 -6.60 11.07
CA ALA A 19 -27.17 -6.02 11.88
C ALA A 19 -26.19 -5.18 11.05
N ALA A 20 -25.80 -5.64 9.86
CA ALA A 20 -24.85 -4.93 9.02
C ALA A 20 -25.46 -3.65 8.40
N ALA A 21 -26.73 -3.71 7.98
CA ALA A 21 -27.48 -2.55 7.50
C ALA A 21 -27.67 -1.49 8.60
N ALA A 22 -28.00 -1.91 9.83
CA ALA A 22 -28.08 -1.02 10.98
C ALA A 22 -26.72 -0.35 11.29
N ALA A 23 -25.62 -1.10 11.15
CA ALA A 23 -24.28 -0.57 11.38
C ALA A 23 -23.84 0.46 10.32
N THR A 24 -24.25 0.31 9.06
CA THR A 24 -23.92 1.25 7.99
C THR A 24 -24.72 2.55 8.03
N GLY A 25 -25.82 2.59 8.78
CA GLY A 25 -26.59 3.83 9.04
C GLY A 25 -27.49 4.24 7.87
N PRO A 26 -28.14 5.42 7.96
CA PRO A 26 -29.33 5.76 7.17
C PRO A 26 -29.06 6.29 5.74
N HIS A 27 -27.80 6.34 5.28
CA HIS A 27 -27.45 6.97 4.00
C HIS A 27 -27.66 6.01 2.81
N HIS A 28 -28.92 5.76 2.48
CA HIS A 28 -29.34 4.64 1.62
C HIS A 28 -29.53 4.95 0.13
N ASP A 29 -28.83 5.95 -0.44
CA ASP A 29 -28.97 6.17 -1.89
C ASP A 29 -28.47 4.94 -2.66
N ILE A 30 -27.38 4.33 -2.19
CA ILE A 30 -26.86 3.05 -2.67
C ILE A 30 -26.44 2.20 -1.48
N ASP A 31 -27.04 1.01 -1.36
CA ASP A 31 -26.65 -0.01 -0.40
C ASP A 31 -26.09 -1.25 -1.11
N LEU A 32 -24.94 -1.73 -0.65
CA LEU A 32 -24.30 -2.96 -1.11
C LEU A 32 -24.16 -3.90 0.08
N TYR A 33 -24.59 -5.15 -0.10
CA TYR A 33 -24.44 -6.19 0.92
C TYR A 33 -23.86 -7.46 0.32
N VAL A 34 -22.86 -8.03 0.99
CA VAL A 34 -22.22 -9.29 0.62
C VAL A 34 -22.27 -10.24 1.81
N ASN A 35 -22.94 -11.38 1.66
CA ASN A 35 -22.93 -12.47 2.64
C ASN A 35 -21.65 -13.31 2.45
N ILE A 36 -20.55 -12.84 3.05
CA ILE A 36 -19.22 -13.46 2.93
C ILE A 36 -19.23 -14.88 3.49
N LYS A 37 -19.96 -15.13 4.59
CA LYS A 37 -20.12 -16.46 5.17
C LYS A 37 -20.68 -17.47 4.17
N GLN A 38 -21.71 -17.08 3.40
CA GLN A 38 -22.28 -17.95 2.38
C GLN A 38 -21.35 -18.13 1.17
N ALA A 39 -20.64 -17.08 0.77
CA ALA A 39 -19.63 -17.17 -0.29
C ALA A 39 -18.49 -18.13 0.08
N ILE A 40 -17.99 -18.05 1.32
CA ILE A 40 -16.99 -18.98 1.88
C ILE A 40 -17.49 -20.42 1.86
N LYS A 41 -18.73 -20.67 2.33
CA LYS A 41 -19.32 -22.01 2.29
C LYS A 41 -19.40 -22.57 0.87
N ALA A 42 -19.82 -21.76 -0.09
CA ALA A 42 -19.90 -22.17 -1.49
C ALA A 42 -18.51 -22.48 -2.08
N ALA A 43 -17.51 -21.65 -1.76
CA ALA A 43 -16.13 -21.87 -2.20
C ALA A 43 -15.53 -23.16 -1.62
N ILE A 44 -15.75 -23.43 -0.33
CA ILE A 44 -15.32 -24.67 0.32
C ILE A 44 -16.04 -25.88 -0.28
N ALA A 45 -17.35 -25.80 -0.54
CA ALA A 45 -18.10 -26.90 -1.12
C ALA A 45 -17.68 -27.23 -2.57
N ALA A 46 -17.15 -26.26 -3.30
CA ALA A 46 -16.65 -26.44 -4.67
C ALA A 46 -15.22 -27.00 -4.73
N ASP A 47 -14.47 -26.96 -3.63
CA ASP A 47 -13.09 -27.42 -3.55
C ASP A 47 -12.99 -28.84 -2.98
N THR A 48 -12.44 -29.76 -3.76
CA THR A 48 -12.22 -31.15 -3.37
C THR A 48 -10.85 -31.41 -2.74
N THR A 49 -9.99 -30.39 -2.65
CA THR A 49 -8.58 -30.51 -2.24
C THR A 49 -8.29 -29.97 -0.84
N ASP A 50 -9.30 -29.44 -0.14
CA ASP A 50 -9.22 -28.72 1.15
C ASP A 50 -8.31 -27.47 1.14
N GLN A 51 -7.73 -27.08 0.00
CA GLN A 51 -6.81 -25.95 -0.10
C GLN A 51 -7.51 -24.62 0.18
N THR A 52 -8.76 -24.49 -0.23
CA THR A 52 -9.60 -23.32 -0.02
C THR A 52 -9.91 -23.14 1.46
N GLN A 53 -10.29 -24.21 2.17
CA GLN A 53 -10.54 -24.14 3.60
C GLN A 53 -9.27 -23.75 4.38
N ARG A 54 -8.12 -24.34 4.03
CA ARG A 54 -6.82 -24.00 4.63
C ARG A 54 -6.45 -22.54 4.37
N THR A 55 -6.60 -22.07 3.13
CA THR A 55 -6.30 -20.69 2.75
C THR A 55 -7.20 -19.70 3.50
N ILE A 56 -8.51 -19.94 3.54
CA ILE A 56 -9.48 -19.09 4.27
C ILE A 56 -9.13 -19.03 5.76
N THR A 57 -8.80 -20.17 6.36
CA THR A 57 -8.44 -20.26 7.78
C THR A 57 -7.11 -19.53 8.05
N ASN A 58 -6.09 -19.76 7.22
CA ASN A 58 -4.76 -19.16 7.38
C ASN A 58 -4.79 -17.64 7.19
N LEU A 59 -5.65 -17.13 6.30
CA LEU A 59 -5.86 -15.69 6.11
C LEU A 59 -6.75 -15.06 7.20
N GLY A 60 -7.35 -15.88 8.08
CA GLY A 60 -8.25 -15.42 9.15
C GLY A 60 -9.60 -14.92 8.63
N LEU A 61 -10.07 -15.47 7.51
CA LEU A 61 -11.35 -15.09 6.89
C LEU A 61 -12.51 -15.98 7.36
N ASP A 62 -12.23 -17.04 8.12
CA ASP A 62 -13.18 -18.03 8.63
C ASP A 62 -14.26 -17.44 9.56
N ASN A 63 -13.97 -16.31 10.19
CA ASN A 63 -14.91 -15.59 11.05
C ASN A 63 -15.45 -14.27 10.45
N VAL A 64 -15.16 -14.00 9.17
CA VAL A 64 -15.75 -12.87 8.43
C VAL A 64 -17.13 -13.26 7.94
N VAL A 65 -18.13 -12.47 8.32
CA VAL A 65 -19.54 -12.82 8.15
C VAL A 65 -20.15 -12.11 6.96
N ALA A 66 -20.00 -10.78 6.93
CA ALA A 66 -20.65 -9.95 5.94
C ALA A 66 -19.91 -8.63 5.73
N LEU A 67 -20.07 -8.05 4.55
CA LEU A 67 -19.69 -6.68 4.23
C LEU A 67 -20.94 -5.90 3.85
N SER A 68 -21.18 -4.78 4.50
CA SER A 68 -22.21 -3.81 4.13
C SER A 68 -21.55 -2.49 3.77
N VAL A 69 -22.03 -1.84 2.71
CA VAL A 69 -21.61 -0.51 2.31
C VAL A 69 -22.86 0.32 2.03
N SER A 70 -22.91 1.52 2.60
CA SER A 70 -23.95 2.52 2.39
C SER A 70 -23.29 3.77 1.82
N ILE A 71 -23.85 4.31 0.75
CA ILE A 71 -23.35 5.51 0.08
C ILE A 71 -24.53 6.47 -0.06
N GLY A 72 -24.35 7.70 0.45
CA GLY A 72 -25.21 8.84 0.17
C GLY A 72 -24.55 9.74 -0.87
N VAL A 73 -25.30 10.15 -1.89
CA VAL A 73 -24.83 11.02 -2.98
C VAL A 73 -25.34 12.43 -2.72
N ALA A 74 -24.43 13.41 -2.75
CA ALA A 74 -24.72 14.80 -2.45
C ALA A 74 -25.56 15.02 -1.16
N PRO A 75 -25.16 14.43 -0.01
CA PRO A 75 -25.94 14.53 1.22
C PRO A 75 -26.04 15.95 1.78
N SER A 76 -25.15 16.86 1.35
CA SER A 76 -25.16 18.28 1.68
C SER A 76 -24.52 19.12 0.57
N SER A 77 -24.66 20.45 0.64
CA SER A 77 -24.01 21.39 -0.29
C SER A 77 -22.47 21.37 -0.23
N GLU A 78 -21.89 20.81 0.84
CA GLU A 78 -20.44 20.78 1.09
C GLU A 78 -19.82 19.42 0.77
N SER A 79 -20.64 18.39 0.51
CA SER A 79 -20.16 17.03 0.27
C SER A 79 -20.76 16.46 -1.00
N ALA A 80 -19.89 16.04 -1.92
CA ALA A 80 -20.32 15.35 -3.13
C ALA A 80 -20.85 13.93 -2.85
N TRP A 81 -20.36 13.28 -1.80
CA TRP A 81 -20.82 11.95 -1.37
C TRP A 81 -20.34 11.65 0.06
N THR A 82 -21.09 10.82 0.78
CA THR A 82 -20.68 10.22 2.05
C THR A 82 -20.82 8.71 1.94
N GLY A 83 -19.91 7.95 2.53
CA GLY A 83 -19.95 6.50 2.47
C GLY A 83 -19.51 5.86 3.78
N LYS A 84 -20.19 4.78 4.17
CA LYS A 84 -19.81 3.97 5.32
C LYS A 84 -19.77 2.50 4.91
N ALA A 85 -18.61 1.87 5.12
CA ALA A 85 -18.45 0.44 5.00
C ALA A 85 -18.36 -0.21 6.39
N PHE A 86 -18.95 -1.38 6.54
CA PHE A 86 -18.92 -2.18 7.76
C PHE A 86 -18.62 -3.64 7.43
N LEU A 87 -17.49 -4.14 7.94
CA LEU A 87 -17.12 -5.54 7.86
C LEU A 87 -17.46 -6.24 9.17
N LYS A 88 -18.47 -7.12 9.15
CA LYS A 88 -18.89 -7.90 10.31
C LYS A 88 -17.96 -9.09 10.52
N ILE A 89 -17.37 -9.18 11.70
CA ILE A 89 -16.49 -10.27 12.12
C ILE A 89 -17.03 -10.84 13.44
N ASN A 90 -17.14 -12.17 13.53
CA ASN A 90 -17.55 -12.84 14.77
C ASN A 90 -16.34 -13.17 15.63
N GLY A 91 -16.34 -12.69 16.88
CA GLY A 91 -15.23 -12.91 17.81
C GLY A 91 -14.00 -12.06 17.50
N PRO A 92 -12.80 -12.44 17.98
CA PRO A 92 -11.59 -11.65 17.78
C PRO A 92 -11.15 -11.67 16.32
N LYS A 93 -10.64 -10.51 15.83
CA LYS A 93 -10.02 -10.42 14.51
C LYS A 93 -8.78 -11.31 14.43
N LYS A 94 -8.53 -11.91 13.27
CA LYS A 94 -7.35 -12.75 12.98
C LYS A 94 -6.84 -12.46 11.57
N GLY A 95 -5.60 -12.83 11.29
CA GLY A 95 -5.02 -12.79 9.95
C GLY A 95 -5.11 -11.40 9.31
N ILE A 96 -5.57 -11.33 8.05
CA ILE A 96 -5.65 -10.07 7.31
C ILE A 96 -6.52 -9.04 8.04
N CYS A 97 -7.63 -9.45 8.65
CA CYS A 97 -8.53 -8.53 9.35
C CYS A 97 -7.90 -7.93 10.61
N LYS A 98 -7.02 -8.68 11.30
CA LYS A 98 -6.25 -8.17 12.43
C LYS A 98 -5.05 -7.34 11.99
N MET A 99 -4.43 -7.73 10.88
CA MET A 99 -3.35 -6.97 10.25
C MET A 99 -3.82 -5.59 9.81
N LEU A 100 -5.04 -5.46 9.29
CA LEU A 100 -5.63 -4.19 8.84
C LEU A 100 -6.50 -3.52 9.92
N ASP A 101 -6.21 -3.77 11.20
CA ASP A 101 -6.97 -3.18 12.30
C ASP A 101 -6.59 -1.70 12.50
N VAL A 102 -7.38 -0.82 11.89
CA VAL A 102 -7.21 0.63 11.95
C VAL A 102 -7.66 1.14 13.32
N GLN A 103 -6.83 1.97 13.94
CA GLN A 103 -7.09 2.60 15.22
C GLN A 103 -7.81 3.94 15.03
N SER A 104 -8.72 4.27 15.95
CA SER A 104 -9.28 5.61 16.00
C SER A 104 -8.25 6.57 16.57
N ALA A 105 -7.91 7.61 15.81
CA ALA A 105 -7.04 8.69 16.25
C ALA A 105 -7.55 10.02 15.68
N ALA A 106 -7.19 11.12 16.37
CA ALA A 106 -7.51 12.45 15.89
C ALA A 106 -6.74 12.74 14.58
N ILE A 107 -7.46 13.18 13.55
CA ILE A 107 -6.87 13.56 12.27
C ILE A 107 -6.26 14.95 12.42
N LYS A 108 -4.95 15.07 12.27
CA LYS A 108 -4.23 16.35 12.28
C LYS A 108 -3.37 16.45 11.02
N VAL A 109 -3.72 17.37 10.13
CA VAL A 109 -2.94 17.62 8.92
C VAL A 109 -1.56 18.20 9.29
N PRO A 110 -0.45 17.51 8.95
CA PRO A 110 0.89 18.03 9.22
C PRO A 110 1.21 19.28 8.38
N SER A 111 2.10 20.14 8.89
CA SER A 111 2.46 21.40 8.21
C SER A 111 3.23 21.23 6.90
N PHE A 112 3.82 20.06 6.65
CA PHE A 112 4.48 19.77 5.37
C PHE A 112 3.46 19.45 4.26
N VAL A 113 2.19 19.18 4.60
CA VAL A 113 1.17 18.99 3.58
C VAL A 113 0.84 20.36 2.97
N PRO A 114 1.06 20.55 1.67
CA PRO A 114 0.87 21.86 1.06
C PRO A 114 -0.61 22.24 1.10
N THR A 115 -0.91 23.53 1.28
CA THR A 115 -2.27 24.05 1.24
C THR A 115 -2.94 23.89 -0.13
N SER A 116 -2.15 23.66 -1.18
CA SER A 116 -2.60 23.32 -2.53
C SER A 116 -2.98 21.84 -2.71
N ALA A 117 -2.79 20.99 -1.70
CA ALA A 117 -3.18 19.59 -1.76
C ALA A 117 -4.70 19.47 -2.02
N ARG A 118 -5.05 18.71 -3.05
CA ARG A 118 -6.45 18.45 -3.42
C ARG A 118 -7.05 17.34 -2.58
N SER A 119 -6.24 16.35 -2.21
CA SER A 119 -6.66 15.18 -1.46
C SER A 119 -5.62 14.86 -0.40
N VAL A 120 -6.10 14.56 0.81
CA VAL A 120 -5.27 14.05 1.90
C VAL A 120 -6.04 12.88 2.52
N THR A 121 -5.43 11.71 2.52
CA THR A 121 -5.99 10.47 3.08
C THR A 121 -5.16 10.05 4.27
N PHE A 122 -5.84 9.75 5.39
CA PHE A 122 -5.22 9.28 6.62
C PHE A 122 -5.64 7.84 6.89
N VAL A 123 -4.68 6.99 7.22
CA VAL A 123 -4.91 5.62 7.67
C VAL A 123 -4.10 5.40 8.95
N ASN A 124 -4.81 5.20 10.06
CA ASN A 124 -4.20 4.97 11.37
C ASN A 124 -3.97 3.46 11.60
N LEU A 125 -2.99 2.89 10.90
CA LEU A 125 -2.62 1.49 11.00
C LEU A 125 -1.39 1.30 11.90
N ASN A 126 -1.49 0.48 12.95
CA ASN A 126 -0.31 0.11 13.74
C ASN A 126 0.59 -0.83 12.94
N ILE A 127 1.62 -0.27 12.30
CA ILE A 127 2.50 -0.97 11.36
C ILE A 127 3.26 -2.11 12.04
N GLU A 128 3.68 -1.93 13.30
CA GLU A 128 4.36 -2.97 14.07
C GLU A 128 3.45 -4.20 14.33
N LYS A 129 2.22 -3.98 14.79
CA LYS A 129 1.24 -5.06 14.98
C LYS A 129 0.85 -5.71 13.65
N ALA A 130 0.74 -4.93 12.58
CA ALA A 130 0.48 -5.44 11.24
C ALA A 130 1.63 -6.35 10.76
N TYR A 131 2.88 -5.95 10.99
CA TYR A 131 4.07 -6.74 10.68
C TYR A 131 4.09 -8.07 11.45
N ASP A 132 3.75 -8.04 12.73
CA ASP A 132 3.70 -9.25 13.58
C ASP A 132 2.60 -10.22 13.17
N GLU A 133 1.43 -9.69 12.79
CA GLU A 133 0.34 -10.50 12.26
C GLU A 133 0.69 -11.07 10.88
N LEU A 134 1.36 -10.32 10.01
CA LEU A 134 1.86 -10.82 8.72
C LEU A 134 2.82 -12.00 8.94
N GLY A 135 3.77 -11.89 9.86
CA GLY A 135 4.67 -12.99 10.22
C GLY A 135 3.91 -14.23 10.73
N SER A 136 2.85 -14.01 11.51
CA SER A 136 1.96 -15.07 12.00
C SER A 136 1.21 -15.76 10.86
N VAL A 137 0.65 -14.99 9.91
CA VAL A 137 -0.04 -15.51 8.72
C VAL A 137 0.94 -16.30 7.84
N LEU A 138 2.11 -15.75 7.55
CA LEU A 138 3.13 -16.44 6.74
C LEU A 138 3.54 -17.76 7.39
N ASN A 139 3.66 -17.81 8.71
CA ASN A 139 4.04 -19.02 9.43
C ASN A 139 2.97 -20.13 9.29
N LEU A 140 1.69 -19.78 9.13
CA LEU A 140 0.62 -20.74 8.86
C LEU A 140 0.68 -21.32 7.44
N PHE A 141 1.21 -20.59 6.47
CA PHE A 141 1.43 -21.08 5.11
C PHE A 141 2.75 -21.85 4.96
N SER A 142 3.85 -21.24 5.40
CA SER A 142 5.19 -21.82 5.37
C SER A 142 6.05 -21.19 6.48
N PRO A 143 6.48 -21.99 7.48
CA PRO A 143 7.45 -21.54 8.48
C PRO A 143 8.75 -21.03 7.86
N GLN A 144 9.17 -21.57 6.71
CA GLN A 144 10.36 -21.12 6.00
C GLN A 144 10.19 -19.70 5.44
N THR A 145 9.05 -19.39 4.83
CA THR A 145 8.75 -18.03 4.36
C THR A 145 8.69 -17.03 5.52
N ALA A 146 8.09 -17.43 6.65
CA ALA A 146 8.08 -16.60 7.85
C ALA A 146 9.50 -16.35 8.40
N ALA A 147 10.40 -17.34 8.35
CA ALA A 147 11.78 -17.18 8.79
C ALA A 147 12.55 -16.13 7.95
N ILE A 148 12.30 -16.08 6.63
CA ILE A 148 12.93 -15.09 5.73
C ILE A 148 12.57 -13.64 6.15
N MET A 149 11.36 -13.41 6.65
CA MET A 149 10.91 -12.09 7.12
C MET A 149 11.72 -11.57 8.33
N TYR A 150 12.36 -12.46 9.07
CA TYR A 150 13.19 -12.11 10.23
C TYR A 150 14.69 -12.18 9.93
N MET A 151 15.07 -12.51 8.69
CA MET A 151 16.48 -12.46 8.29
C MET A 151 16.97 -11.00 8.22
N PRO A 152 18.19 -10.71 8.69
CA PRO A 152 18.81 -9.40 8.50
C PRO A 152 18.93 -9.06 7.01
N LEU A 153 18.62 -7.82 6.64
CA LEU A 153 18.84 -7.29 5.30
C LEU A 153 20.31 -7.06 5.00
N LEU A 154 21.08 -6.74 6.03
CA LEU A 154 22.53 -6.59 5.96
C LEU A 154 23.16 -7.54 6.97
N PRO A 155 24.24 -8.23 6.61
CA PRO A 155 25.00 -9.02 7.57
C PRO A 155 25.66 -8.10 8.61
N ASP A 156 26.17 -8.71 9.68
CA ASP A 156 26.96 -7.99 10.67
C ASP A 156 28.19 -7.35 10.01
N SER A 157 28.49 -6.11 10.39
CA SER A 157 29.68 -5.41 9.89
C SER A 157 30.96 -6.05 10.47
N PRO A 158 32.09 -6.06 9.75
CA PRO A 158 33.40 -6.42 10.31
C PRO A 158 33.75 -5.65 11.60
N ASP A 159 33.20 -4.44 11.75
CA ASP A 159 33.37 -3.58 12.92
C ASP A 159 32.53 -4.01 14.14
N GLY A 160 31.84 -5.16 14.06
CA GLY A 160 31.01 -5.71 15.14
C GLY A 160 29.63 -5.06 15.29
N GLN A 161 29.22 -4.20 14.34
CA GLN A 161 27.85 -3.68 14.35
C GLN A 161 26.87 -4.77 13.89
N PRO A 162 25.76 -4.97 14.60
CA PRO A 162 24.77 -5.96 14.22
C PRO A 162 24.14 -5.57 12.87
N GLY A 163 23.78 -6.58 12.09
CA GLY A 163 23.09 -6.44 10.83
C GLY A 163 21.77 -5.68 10.98
N VAL A 164 21.33 -5.05 9.88
CA VAL A 164 20.07 -4.31 9.83
C VAL A 164 18.91 -5.29 9.69
N GLN A 165 18.00 -5.29 10.65
CA GLN A 165 16.79 -6.10 10.65
C GLN A 165 15.57 -5.21 10.39
N ILE A 166 14.69 -5.60 9.46
CA ILE A 166 13.49 -4.82 9.10
C ILE A 166 12.67 -4.49 10.35
N LYS A 167 12.31 -5.51 11.14
CA LYS A 167 11.45 -5.33 12.30
C LYS A 167 12.05 -4.36 13.31
N ARG A 168 13.27 -4.66 13.77
CA ARG A 168 13.94 -3.91 14.85
C ARG A 168 14.32 -2.51 14.41
N ASP A 169 14.96 -2.38 13.25
CA ASP A 169 15.66 -1.15 12.89
C ASP A 169 14.83 -0.21 12.01
N ILE A 170 13.72 -0.69 11.45
CA ILE A 170 12.80 0.12 10.63
C ILE A 170 11.41 0.13 11.25
N ILE A 171 10.73 -1.02 11.33
CA ILE A 171 9.31 -1.08 11.71
C ILE A 171 9.06 -0.58 13.13
N SER A 172 9.92 -0.92 14.09
CA SER A 172 9.75 -0.49 15.50
C SER A 172 9.87 1.03 15.70
N HIS A 173 10.39 1.74 14.70
CA HIS A 173 10.56 3.20 14.73
C HIS A 173 9.49 3.94 13.92
N LEU A 174 8.57 3.21 13.29
CA LEU A 174 7.41 3.78 12.62
C LEU A 174 6.25 3.99 13.62
N GLY A 175 5.50 5.05 13.38
CA GLY A 175 4.24 5.33 14.06
C GLY A 175 3.07 4.58 13.42
N SER A 176 1.85 4.95 13.81
CA SER A 176 0.63 4.33 13.31
C SER A 176 -0.09 5.14 12.23
N GLU A 177 0.31 6.38 11.98
CA GLU A 177 -0.32 7.22 10.95
C GLU A 177 0.39 7.03 9.61
N ILE A 178 -0.39 6.68 8.58
CA ILE A 178 -0.04 6.69 7.16
C ILE A 178 -0.83 7.82 6.51
N LEU A 179 -0.15 8.73 5.85
CA LEU A 179 -0.72 9.86 5.15
C LEU A 179 -0.40 9.77 3.67
N VAL A 180 -1.40 9.94 2.82
CA VAL A 180 -1.21 10.08 1.37
C VAL A 180 -1.75 11.44 0.96
N ALA A 181 -0.91 12.29 0.39
CA ALA A 181 -1.30 13.59 -0.11
C ALA A 181 -1.13 13.65 -1.62
N GLN A 182 -2.08 14.30 -2.29
CA GLN A 182 -2.08 14.50 -3.73
C GLN A 182 -2.34 15.96 -4.07
N SER A 183 -1.50 16.51 -4.94
CA SER A 183 -1.56 17.86 -5.45
C SER A 183 -1.71 17.85 -6.97
N ILE A 184 -2.34 18.89 -7.51
CA ILE A 184 -2.47 19.06 -8.96
C ILE A 184 -1.63 20.27 -9.37
N ASN A 185 -0.67 20.04 -10.26
CA ASN A 185 0.15 21.10 -10.80
C ASN A 185 -0.61 21.85 -11.89
N LYS A 186 -0.85 23.14 -11.66
CA LYS A 186 -1.44 24.06 -12.64
C LYS A 186 -0.38 25.10 -13.04
N PRO A 187 -0.34 25.53 -14.32
CA PRO A 187 -1.21 25.13 -15.42
C PRO A 187 -0.86 23.73 -15.95
N PHE A 188 -1.86 23.04 -16.51
CA PHE A 188 -1.60 21.82 -17.28
C PHE A 188 -0.79 22.21 -18.51
N SER A 189 0.48 21.77 -18.60
CA SER A 189 1.27 22.03 -19.79
C SER A 189 0.86 21.04 -20.88
N ASN A 190 0.59 21.55 -22.08
CA ASN A 190 0.36 20.71 -23.26
C ASN A 190 1.68 20.14 -23.83
N THR A 191 2.83 20.45 -23.20
CA THR A 191 4.17 20.08 -23.67
C THR A 191 4.59 18.67 -23.27
N GLY A 192 3.73 17.88 -22.62
CA GLY A 192 4.02 16.48 -22.26
C GLY A 192 4.97 16.28 -21.07
N ASP A 193 5.69 17.33 -20.66
CA ASP A 193 6.69 17.23 -19.59
C ASP A 193 6.13 17.44 -18.18
N ALA A 194 5.04 18.20 -18.02
CA ALA A 194 4.46 18.47 -16.71
C ALA A 194 3.49 17.36 -16.29
N ARG A 195 3.85 16.61 -15.24
CA ARG A 195 2.93 15.65 -14.63
C ARG A 195 1.77 16.41 -13.98
N PRO A 196 0.51 16.10 -14.34
CA PRO A 196 -0.64 16.84 -13.82
C PRO A 196 -0.86 16.60 -12.33
N THR A 197 -0.29 15.54 -11.77
CA THR A 197 -0.50 15.13 -10.38
C THR A 197 0.83 14.80 -9.72
N GLU A 198 1.06 15.39 -8.55
CA GLU A 198 2.12 15.02 -7.62
C GLU A 198 1.51 14.32 -6.42
N SER A 199 2.20 13.32 -5.90
CA SER A 199 1.75 12.59 -4.73
C SER A 199 2.93 12.17 -3.87
N PHE A 200 2.75 12.24 -2.56
CA PHE A 200 3.68 11.67 -1.61
C PHE A 200 2.96 10.83 -0.57
N VAL A 201 3.70 9.89 0.00
CA VAL A 201 3.28 9.05 1.12
C VAL A 201 4.14 9.42 2.31
N ALA A 202 3.52 9.71 3.45
CA ALA A 202 4.20 9.96 4.70
C ALA A 202 3.81 8.90 5.73
N LEU A 203 4.80 8.38 6.45
CA LEU A 203 4.62 7.46 7.57
C LEU A 203 5.09 8.16 8.83
N SER A 204 4.24 8.25 9.84
CA SER A 204 4.67 8.80 11.13
C SER A 204 5.86 8.02 11.70
N THR A 205 6.66 8.68 12.53
CA THR A 205 7.86 8.11 13.15
C THR A 205 7.80 8.24 14.67
N SER A 206 8.15 7.18 15.39
CA SER A 206 8.27 7.18 16.86
C SER A 206 9.68 7.53 17.33
N ASN A 207 10.71 7.23 16.52
CA ASN A 207 12.10 7.54 16.81
C ASN A 207 12.86 7.93 15.52
N ARG A 208 12.84 9.23 15.22
CA ARG A 208 13.51 9.80 14.04
C ARG A 208 14.99 9.38 13.95
N SER A 209 15.76 9.59 15.00
CA SER A 209 17.21 9.42 14.98
C SER A 209 17.63 7.98 14.70
N ALA A 210 16.96 7.02 15.35
CA ALA A 210 17.23 5.60 15.13
C ALA A 210 16.82 5.17 13.70
N LEU A 211 15.64 5.60 13.23
CA LEU A 211 15.18 5.30 11.88
C LEU A 211 16.09 5.90 10.80
N GLU A 212 16.52 7.15 10.97
CA GLU A 212 17.41 7.84 10.04
C GLU A 212 18.77 7.14 9.96
N LYS A 213 19.32 6.69 11.08
CA LYS A 213 20.55 5.89 11.10
C LYS A 213 20.39 4.59 10.30
N SER A 214 19.30 3.86 10.51
CA SER A 214 19.02 2.58 9.85
C SER A 214 18.80 2.75 8.34
N LEU A 215 17.97 3.71 7.95
CA LEU A 215 17.68 4.00 6.54
C LEU A 215 18.89 4.58 5.81
N SER A 216 19.71 5.40 6.48
CA SER A 216 20.99 5.86 5.96
C SER A 216 21.90 4.67 5.67
N LEU A 217 22.09 3.74 6.61
CA LEU A 217 22.93 2.56 6.40
C LEU A 217 22.40 1.68 5.26
N LEU A 218 21.08 1.45 5.20
CA LEU A 218 20.44 0.71 4.12
C LEU A 218 20.70 1.38 2.76
N HIS A 219 20.53 2.70 2.71
CA HIS A 219 20.69 3.49 1.50
C HIS A 219 22.14 3.44 0.97
N SER A 220 23.14 3.64 1.83
CA SER A 220 24.55 3.62 1.40
C SER A 220 25.07 2.24 1.01
N LYS A 221 24.47 1.17 1.54
CA LYS A 221 24.95 -0.20 1.30
C LYS A 221 24.18 -0.92 0.18
N LEU A 222 22.88 -0.67 0.05
CA LEU A 222 22.02 -1.41 -0.88
C LEU A 222 21.45 -0.57 -2.02
N ILE A 223 21.10 0.69 -1.77
CA ILE A 223 20.35 1.51 -2.75
C ILE A 223 21.32 2.27 -3.66
N ALA A 224 22.27 2.97 -3.06
CA ALA A 224 23.20 3.85 -3.77
C ALA A 224 24.65 3.60 -3.32
N PRO A 225 25.16 2.36 -3.48
CA PRO A 225 26.54 2.05 -3.09
C PRO A 225 27.52 2.92 -3.88
N ASN A 226 28.45 3.56 -3.16
CA ASN A 226 29.50 4.43 -3.72
C ASN A 226 28.99 5.68 -4.47
N ASN A 227 27.73 6.08 -4.26
CA ASN A 227 27.18 7.30 -4.85
C ASN A 227 26.92 8.36 -3.76
N PRO A 228 27.87 9.27 -3.48
CA PRO A 228 27.69 10.31 -2.47
C PRO A 228 26.60 11.32 -2.86
N ASP A 229 26.37 11.54 -4.16
CA ASP A 229 25.39 12.50 -4.69
C ASP A 229 23.95 12.01 -4.53
N ALA A 230 23.75 10.73 -4.18
CA ALA A 230 22.45 10.18 -3.82
C ALA A 230 21.96 10.67 -2.44
N ARG A 231 22.76 11.47 -1.73
CA ARG A 231 22.38 12.16 -0.50
C ARG A 231 22.58 13.65 -0.68
N GLN A 232 21.50 14.40 -0.52
CA GLN A 232 21.53 15.85 -0.65
C GLN A 232 21.02 16.50 0.64
N GLN A 233 21.53 17.69 0.95
CA GLN A 233 21.03 18.49 2.08
C GLN A 233 20.09 19.55 1.55
N PHE A 234 18.85 19.55 2.03
CA PHE A 234 17.84 20.52 1.63
C PHE A 234 17.08 21.03 2.85
N LEU A 235 17.13 22.34 3.08
CA LEU A 235 16.44 23.03 4.19
C LEU A 235 16.68 22.39 5.59
N GLY A 236 17.88 21.85 5.83
CA GLY A 236 18.23 21.20 7.10
C GLY A 236 17.77 19.74 7.23
N HIS A 237 17.26 19.14 6.14
CA HIS A 237 16.92 17.73 6.05
C HIS A 237 17.80 17.01 5.03
N THR A 238 18.11 15.74 5.31
CA THR A 238 18.79 14.87 4.35
C THR A 238 17.75 14.29 3.40
N LEU A 239 17.94 14.52 2.10
CA LEU A 239 17.18 13.89 1.02
C LEU A 239 17.95 12.69 0.50
N TYR A 240 17.32 11.53 0.49
CA TYR A 240 17.87 10.27 0.00
C TYR A 240 17.24 9.92 -1.34
N LEU A 241 18.04 9.94 -2.41
CA LEU A 241 17.57 9.61 -3.75
C LEU A 241 17.54 8.09 -3.95
N ILE A 242 16.43 7.60 -4.50
CA ILE A 242 16.24 6.20 -4.86
C ILE A 242 16.15 6.11 -6.39
N ASP A 243 17.11 5.40 -6.98
CA ASP A 243 17.01 4.98 -8.37
C ASP A 243 16.25 3.65 -8.45
N LEU A 244 14.94 3.74 -8.75
CA LEU A 244 14.08 2.57 -8.85
C LEU A 244 14.50 1.63 -10.00
N LEU A 245 15.14 2.15 -11.05
CA LEU A 245 15.54 1.35 -12.20
C LEU A 245 16.68 0.39 -11.83
N GLY A 246 17.53 0.77 -10.87
CA GLY A 246 18.58 -0.11 -10.32
C GLY A 246 18.05 -1.24 -9.45
N PHE A 247 16.82 -1.12 -8.91
CA PHE A 247 16.26 -2.09 -7.96
C PHE A 247 15.48 -3.23 -8.61
N ILE A 248 15.06 -3.08 -9.88
CA ILE A 248 14.37 -4.13 -10.62
C ILE A 248 15.44 -4.96 -11.37
N PRO A 249 15.69 -6.23 -10.99
CA PRO A 249 16.76 -7.04 -11.59
C PRO A 249 16.65 -7.19 -13.12
N ALA A 250 15.43 -7.06 -13.65
CA ALA A 250 15.15 -7.12 -15.09
C ALA A 250 15.69 -5.93 -15.91
N PHE A 251 16.09 -4.83 -15.26
CA PHE A 251 16.58 -3.61 -15.91
C PHE A 251 18.01 -3.24 -15.53
N SER A 252 18.70 -4.06 -14.74
CA SER A 252 20.10 -3.83 -14.40
C SER A 252 21.00 -4.19 -15.61
N PRO A 253 21.95 -3.31 -16.01
CA PRO A 253 22.84 -3.56 -17.14
C PRO A 253 23.81 -4.70 -16.81
N GLY A 254 23.39 -5.93 -17.11
CA GLY A 254 24.11 -7.17 -16.78
C GLY A 254 23.21 -8.32 -16.33
N GLY A 255 21.93 -8.05 -16.02
CA GLY A 255 20.93 -9.09 -15.79
C GLY A 255 20.54 -9.74 -17.11
N THR A 256 20.70 -11.06 -17.22
CA THR A 256 20.21 -11.84 -18.37
C THR A 256 18.75 -11.47 -18.63
N THR A 257 18.49 -10.80 -19.75
CA THR A 257 17.12 -10.51 -20.20
C THR A 257 16.39 -11.85 -20.31
N PRO A 258 15.33 -12.12 -19.53
CA PRO A 258 14.46 -13.23 -19.86
C PRO A 258 13.94 -12.98 -21.28
N MET A 259 13.92 -14.00 -22.13
CA MET A 259 13.39 -13.94 -23.49
C MET A 259 11.97 -13.35 -23.45
N GLN A 260 11.85 -12.03 -23.59
CA GLN A 260 10.61 -11.38 -23.96
C GLN A 260 10.43 -11.63 -25.44
N THR A 261 9.73 -12.72 -25.77
CA THR A 261 8.96 -12.76 -26.99
C THR A 261 8.03 -11.54 -26.98
N SER A 262 8.25 -10.61 -27.88
CA SER A 262 7.52 -9.35 -27.96
C SER A 262 6.03 -9.61 -28.19
N ILE A 263 5.19 -9.35 -27.18
CA ILE A 263 3.72 -9.39 -27.31
C ILE A 263 3.16 -8.10 -27.95
N PHE A 264 4.00 -7.12 -28.31
CA PHE A 264 3.60 -5.94 -29.06
C PHE A 264 4.59 -5.63 -30.18
N ASP A 265 4.56 -6.47 -31.22
CA ASP A 265 5.16 -6.15 -32.52
C ASP A 265 4.19 -5.27 -33.32
N TRP A 266 4.23 -3.95 -33.08
CA TRP A 266 3.49 -2.95 -33.86
C TRP A 266 4.25 -2.53 -35.13
N LYS A 267 5.40 -3.15 -35.43
CA LYS A 267 6.37 -2.66 -36.43
C LYS A 267 6.42 -3.46 -37.73
N SER A 268 5.48 -4.35 -38.01
CA SER A 268 5.52 -5.14 -39.24
C SER A 268 4.90 -4.49 -40.48
N GLU A 269 4.43 -3.23 -40.44
CA GLU A 269 3.71 -2.70 -41.61
C GLU A 269 3.85 -1.19 -41.93
N ILE A 270 5.04 -0.58 -41.79
CA ILE A 270 5.36 0.64 -42.55
C ILE A 270 6.83 0.61 -43.00
N GLY A 271 7.04 0.59 -44.31
CA GLY A 271 8.33 0.36 -44.95
C GLY A 271 9.43 1.38 -44.65
N ASN A 272 10.67 0.86 -44.64
CA ASN A 272 11.96 1.50 -44.93
C ASN A 272 11.99 3.04 -45.02
N ARG A 273 11.81 3.72 -43.89
CA ARG A 273 12.43 5.03 -43.66
C ARG A 273 13.45 4.91 -42.55
N GLN A 274 14.70 4.82 -42.97
CA GLN A 274 15.87 4.90 -42.12
C GLN A 274 16.03 6.34 -41.64
N LEU A 275 15.26 6.71 -40.62
CA LEU A 275 15.49 7.90 -39.83
C LEU A 275 16.68 7.61 -38.92
N ALA A 276 17.73 8.43 -39.03
CA ALA A 276 18.82 8.45 -38.06
C ALA A 276 18.20 8.68 -36.67
N ILE A 277 18.22 7.64 -35.83
CA ILE A 277 17.89 7.75 -34.43
C ILE A 277 19.10 8.43 -33.81
N ASP A 278 19.04 9.76 -33.76
CA ASP A 278 19.94 10.59 -32.96
C ASP A 278 19.87 10.07 -31.51
N ASP A 279 21.05 9.95 -30.89
CA ASP A 279 21.32 9.20 -29.66
C ASP A 279 20.21 9.38 -28.62
N THR A 280 19.27 8.43 -28.59
CA THR A 280 18.07 8.51 -27.76
C THR A 280 18.48 8.24 -26.33
N SER A 281 18.91 9.29 -25.63
CA SER A 281 18.91 9.30 -24.18
C SER A 281 17.50 8.93 -23.75
N MET A 282 17.32 7.72 -23.22
CA MET A 282 16.01 7.30 -22.71
C MET A 282 15.54 8.39 -21.73
N PRO A 283 14.25 8.79 -21.81
CA PRO A 283 13.70 9.76 -20.86
C PRO A 283 14.06 9.29 -19.45
N GLN A 284 14.83 10.10 -18.71
CA GLN A 284 15.17 9.73 -17.34
C GLN A 284 13.87 9.57 -16.57
N GLY A 285 13.68 8.36 -16.01
CA GLY A 285 12.55 8.10 -15.14
C GLY A 285 12.51 9.11 -13.99
N PRO A 286 11.35 9.33 -13.38
CA PRO A 286 11.25 10.21 -12.23
C PRO A 286 12.17 9.70 -11.13
N LYS A 287 13.05 10.57 -10.63
CA LYS A 287 13.84 10.26 -9.45
C LYS A 287 12.89 10.23 -8.25
N MET A 288 12.91 9.12 -7.52
CA MET A 288 12.19 9.00 -6.27
C MET A 288 13.12 9.45 -5.15
N ALA A 289 12.55 10.01 -4.09
CA ALA A 289 13.31 10.42 -2.93
C ALA A 289 12.54 10.11 -1.66
N PHE A 290 13.28 10.06 -0.55
CA PHE A 290 12.69 10.13 0.77
C PHE A 290 13.45 11.07 1.68
N THR A 291 12.74 11.62 2.65
CA THR A 291 13.33 12.41 3.74
C THR A 291 12.66 12.07 5.06
N ILE A 292 13.33 12.38 6.17
CA ILE A 292 12.83 12.11 7.51
C ILE A 292 12.75 13.45 8.24
N THR A 293 11.53 13.81 8.60
CA THR A 293 11.20 14.96 9.45
C THR A 293 11.13 14.51 10.91
N ASP A 294 10.87 15.44 11.82
CA ASP A 294 10.67 15.11 13.25
C ASP A 294 9.49 14.19 13.53
N THR A 295 8.53 14.14 12.60
CA THR A 295 7.27 13.44 12.82
C THR A 295 6.99 12.36 11.79
N HIS A 296 7.57 12.45 10.59
CA HIS A 296 7.24 11.61 9.46
C HIS A 296 8.45 11.29 8.57
N LEU A 297 8.49 10.05 8.08
CA LEU A 297 9.26 9.60 6.94
C LEU A 297 8.39 9.83 5.68
N ILE A 298 8.87 10.65 4.75
CA ILE A 298 8.14 11.09 3.56
C ILE A 298 8.79 10.47 2.32
N PHE A 299 7.97 9.89 1.43
CA PHE A 299 8.36 9.29 0.17
C PHE A 299 7.59 9.92 -0.99
N GLY A 300 8.27 10.25 -2.08
CA GLY A 300 7.66 10.86 -3.26
C GLY A 300 8.65 11.01 -4.41
N THR A 301 8.27 11.78 -5.44
CA THR A 301 9.26 12.23 -6.43
C THR A 301 10.20 13.25 -5.80
N GLU A 302 11.42 13.36 -6.30
CA GLU A 302 12.41 14.35 -5.84
C GLU A 302 11.85 15.78 -5.83
N SER A 303 10.98 16.13 -6.78
CA SER A 303 10.32 17.44 -6.81
C SER A 303 9.26 17.66 -5.73
N THR A 304 8.71 16.57 -5.17
CA THR A 304 7.60 16.60 -4.20
C THR A 304 8.09 16.54 -2.75
N VAL A 305 9.25 15.91 -2.50
CA VAL A 305 9.83 15.65 -1.18
C VAL A 305 10.77 16.78 -0.78
#